data_AF-A0A374BND2-F1
#
_entry.id   AF-A0A374BND2-F1
#
_cell.length_a   1.000
_cell.length_b   1.000
_cell.length_c   1.000
_cell.angle_alpha   90.00
_cell.angle_beta   90.00
_cell.angle_gamma   90.00
#
_symmetry.space_group_name_H-M   'P 1'
#
loop_
_entity.id
_entity.type
_entity.pdbx_description
1 polymer ?
#
loop_
_entity_poly.entity_id
_entity_poly.type
_entity_poly.pdbx_seq_one_letter_code
_entity_poly.pdbx_strand_id
1 'polypeptide(L)'
;MKKRPIGFAAYDNEQKPQPQERESKIDYVTIALDAYLEGSGPCDDQNDQHVDFLSSKDIQDAIKEMVFASISTITEYMVEHGYKMMQIEGGRLVWIIKDTMSE
;
A
#
# COMPACT_ATOMS: atom_id res chain seq x y z
N MET A 1 -67.12 17.17 -1.05
CA MET A 1 -65.67 17.52 -0.99
C MET A 1 -64.85 16.25 -0.79
N LYS A 2 -63.62 16.28 -1.31
CA LYS A 2 -62.77 15.16 -1.71
C LYS A 2 -62.37 14.21 -0.58
N LYS A 3 -62.51 12.89 -0.83
CA LYS A 3 -61.78 11.81 -0.14
C LYS A 3 -60.28 11.98 -0.40
N ARG A 4 -59.42 11.80 0.62
CA ARG A 4 -57.97 11.68 0.42
C ARG A 4 -57.49 10.33 0.99
N PRO A 5 -56.66 9.59 0.26
CA PRO A 5 -56.31 8.20 0.56
C PRO A 5 -55.26 8.07 1.66
N ILE A 6 -55.31 6.95 2.38
CA ILE A 6 -54.30 6.46 3.32
C ILE A 6 -53.19 5.79 2.49
N GLY A 7 -51.97 6.30 2.61
CA GLY A 7 -50.70 5.75 2.12
C GLY A 7 -49.62 6.62 2.76
N PHE A 8 -48.52 6.12 3.32
CA PHE A 8 -47.64 5.04 2.88
C PHE A 8 -47.06 4.28 4.10
N ALA A 9 -46.83 2.98 3.94
CA ALA A 9 -45.81 2.22 4.65
C ALA A 9 -44.41 2.70 4.18
N ALA A 10 -43.29 2.52 4.87
CA ALA A 10 -42.87 1.50 5.80
C ALA A 10 -41.88 2.10 6.81
N TYR A 11 -41.66 1.36 7.89
CA TYR A 11 -40.59 1.57 8.86
C TYR A 11 -39.30 2.02 8.17
N ASP A 12 -38.85 3.23 8.47
CA ASP A 12 -37.43 3.59 8.37
C ASP A 12 -36.70 2.68 9.36
N ASN A 13 -36.39 1.48 8.87
CA ASN A 13 -35.35 0.68 9.45
C ASN A 13 -34.10 1.51 9.21
N GLU A 14 -33.66 2.26 10.21
CA GLU A 14 -32.32 2.84 10.26
C GLU A 14 -31.33 1.67 10.12
N GLN A 15 -31.10 1.24 8.89
CA GLN A 15 -29.90 0.51 8.52
C GLN A 15 -28.78 1.53 8.69
N LYS A 16 -28.34 1.69 9.95
CA LYS A 16 -26.97 2.07 10.25
C LYS A 16 -26.13 1.25 9.27
N PRO A 17 -25.28 1.88 8.43
CA PRO A 17 -24.35 1.11 7.64
C PRO A 17 -23.62 0.21 8.62
N GLN A 18 -23.85 -1.10 8.50
CA GLN A 18 -23.11 -2.07 9.29
C GLN A 18 -21.64 -1.69 9.12
N PRO A 19 -20.84 -1.57 10.18
CA PRO A 19 -19.41 -1.59 9.99
C PRO A 19 -19.17 -2.87 9.21
N GLN A 20 -18.74 -2.74 7.95
CA GLN A 20 -18.16 -3.86 7.23
C GLN A 20 -17.05 -4.29 8.16
N GLU A 21 -17.29 -5.35 8.93
CA GLU A 21 -16.25 -6.15 9.52
C GLU A 21 -15.34 -6.41 8.33
N ARG A 22 -14.22 -5.68 8.27
CA ARG A 22 -13.15 -5.98 7.34
C ARG A 22 -12.77 -7.37 7.75
N GLU A 23 -13.37 -8.38 7.11
CA GLU A 23 -12.77 -9.70 7.01
C GLU A 23 -11.30 -9.41 6.77
N SER A 24 -10.44 -9.87 7.68
CA SER A 24 -8.99 -9.73 7.58
C SER A 24 -8.55 -10.44 6.32
N LYS A 25 -8.77 -9.80 5.17
CA LYS A 25 -8.40 -10.26 3.86
C LYS A 25 -6.90 -10.18 3.89
N ILE A 26 -6.29 -11.36 3.94
CA ILE A 26 -4.83 -11.51 3.94
C ILE A 26 -4.31 -10.63 2.81
N ASP A 27 -3.52 -9.61 3.18
CA ASP A 27 -2.95 -8.70 2.19
C ASP A 27 -1.71 -9.36 1.59
N TYR A 28 -1.93 -10.12 0.52
CA TYR A 28 -0.87 -10.78 -0.22
C TYR A 28 0.13 -9.80 -0.82
N VAL A 29 -0.24 -8.53 -1.02
CA VAL A 29 0.70 -7.50 -1.49
C VAL A 29 1.67 -7.14 -0.38
N THR A 30 1.17 -6.88 0.82
CA THR A 30 2.02 -6.63 2.01
C THR A 30 2.95 -7.81 2.25
N ILE A 31 2.44 -9.04 2.23
CA ILE A 31 3.27 -10.25 2.45
C ILE A 31 4.37 -10.39 1.39
N ALA A 32 4.05 -10.13 0.12
CA ALA A 32 5.06 -10.20 -0.94
C ALA A 32 6.11 -9.10 -0.81
N LEU A 33 5.71 -7.89 -0.39
CA LEU A 33 6.63 -6.78 -0.14
C LEU A 33 7.50 -7.03 1.10
N ASP A 34 6.94 -7.57 2.17
CA ASP A 34 7.67 -8.00 3.36
C ASP A 34 8.75 -9.03 2.99
N ALA A 35 8.38 -10.04 2.19
CA ALA A 35 9.30 -11.07 1.74
C ALA A 35 10.37 -10.53 0.78
N TYR A 36 10.01 -9.60 -0.11
CA TYR A 36 10.95 -8.99 -1.05
C TYR A 36 11.97 -8.07 -0.36
N LEU A 37 11.53 -7.35 0.68
CA LEU A 37 12.35 -6.44 1.47
C LEU A 37 12.90 -7.11 2.74
N GLU A 38 12.80 -8.44 2.85
CA GLU A 38 13.38 -9.17 3.98
C GLU A 38 14.90 -8.97 3.99
N GLY A 39 15.43 -8.56 5.14
CA GLY A 39 16.85 -8.19 5.25
C GLY A 39 17.19 -6.84 4.62
N SER A 40 16.20 -6.06 4.22
CA SER A 40 16.35 -4.67 3.80
C SER A 40 15.59 -3.73 4.74
N GLY A 41 16.12 -2.52 4.95
CA GLY A 41 15.52 -1.54 5.86
C GLY A 41 15.43 -0.14 5.28
N PRO A 42 14.64 0.76 5.90
CA PRO A 42 14.65 2.17 5.54
C PRO A 42 16.02 2.77 5.86
N CYS A 43 16.57 3.55 4.92
CA CYS A 43 17.80 4.30 5.16
C CYS A 43 17.53 5.80 5.29
N ASP A 44 18.08 6.40 6.34
CA ASP A 44 18.08 7.87 6.51
C ASP A 44 19.22 8.55 5.75
N ASP A 45 20.33 7.85 5.50
CA ASP A 45 21.54 8.39 4.87
C ASP A 45 21.79 7.72 3.50
N GLN A 46 21.82 8.55 2.46
CA GLN A 46 22.07 8.13 1.08
C GLN A 46 23.56 7.84 0.80
N ASN A 47 24.46 8.20 1.73
CA ASN A 47 25.90 7.99 1.59
C ASN A 47 26.39 6.74 2.31
N ASP A 48 25.48 5.95 2.89
CA ASP A 48 25.84 4.66 3.49
C ASP A 48 26.27 3.70 2.37
N GLN A 49 27.32 2.91 2.61
CA GLN A 49 28.01 2.13 1.59
C GLN A 49 27.16 0.94 1.07
N HIS A 50 26.04 0.66 1.75
CA HIS A 50 25.14 -0.47 1.52
C HIS A 50 23.70 -0.01 1.25
N VAL A 51 23.52 0.99 0.37
CA VAL A 51 22.19 1.43 -0.07
C VAL A 51 21.93 1.07 -1.52
N ASP A 52 20.74 0.51 -1.75
CA ASP A 52 20.16 0.25 -3.06
C ASP A 52 19.13 1.32 -3.41
N PHE A 53 19.07 1.65 -4.70
CA PHE A 53 18.14 2.61 -5.27
C PHE A 53 17.18 1.90 -6.22
N LEU A 54 15.95 1.67 -5.77
CA LEU A 54 14.93 0.96 -6.55
C LEU A 54 13.71 1.85 -6.80
N SER A 55 13.18 1.87 -8.02
CA SER A 55 11.90 2.55 -8.25
C SER A 55 10.72 1.66 -7.84
N SER A 56 9.55 2.27 -7.57
CA SER A 56 8.33 1.48 -7.33
C SER A 56 8.00 0.54 -8.49
N LYS A 57 8.46 0.85 -9.72
CA LYS A 57 8.28 -0.01 -10.89
C LYS A 57 9.23 -1.20 -10.88
N ASP A 58 10.45 -1.03 -10.40
CA ASP A 58 11.40 -2.14 -10.26
C ASP A 58 10.90 -3.13 -9.20
N ILE A 59 10.38 -2.61 -8.08
CA ILE A 59 9.75 -3.41 -7.02
C ILE A 59 8.51 -4.15 -7.57
N GLN A 60 7.67 -3.45 -8.34
CA GLN A 60 6.51 -4.06 -8.99
C GLN A 60 6.91 -5.23 -9.89
N ASP A 61 7.96 -5.05 -10.70
CA ASP A 61 8.42 -6.09 -11.61
C ASP A 61 9.02 -7.29 -10.85
N ALA A 62 9.67 -7.04 -9.70
CA ALA A 62 10.23 -8.08 -8.86
C ALA A 62 9.16 -8.97 -8.18
N ILE A 63 8.06 -8.38 -7.72
CA ILE A 63 6.98 -9.12 -7.03
C ILE A 63 5.87 -9.62 -7.97
N LYS A 64 5.90 -9.28 -9.26
CA LYS A 64 4.81 -9.57 -10.22
C LYS A 64 4.47 -11.05 -10.34
N GLU A 65 5.45 -11.93 -10.12
CA GLU A 65 5.27 -13.39 -10.18
C GLU A 65 4.54 -13.92 -8.93
N MET A 66 4.58 -13.20 -7.82
CA MET A 66 3.90 -13.55 -6.57
C MET A 66 2.53 -12.88 -6.46
N VAL A 67 2.45 -11.59 -6.81
CA VAL A 67 1.25 -10.78 -6.63
C VAL A 67 1.18 -9.64 -7.64
N PHE A 68 -0.04 -9.29 -8.05
CA PHE A 68 -0.27 -8.06 -8.79
C PHE A 68 -0.47 -6.90 -7.81
N ALA A 69 0.50 -5.98 -7.76
CA ALA A 69 0.43 -4.76 -6.96
C ALA A 69 0.45 -3.51 -7.86
N SER A 70 -0.31 -2.49 -7.50
CA SER A 70 -0.25 -1.19 -8.18
C SER A 70 0.96 -0.37 -7.67
N ILE A 71 1.50 0.51 -8.51
CA ILE A 71 2.58 1.43 -8.10
C ILE A 71 2.16 2.27 -6.89
N SER A 72 0.90 2.70 -6.83
CA SER A 72 0.30 3.40 -5.70
C SER A 72 0.36 2.56 -4.42
N THR A 73 -0.04 1.28 -4.47
CA THR A 73 -0.01 0.38 -3.31
C THR A 73 1.41 0.15 -2.80
N ILE A 74 2.37 -0.06 -3.71
CA ILE A 74 3.79 -0.18 -3.36
C ILE A 74 4.28 1.11 -2.72
N THR A 75 3.90 2.26 -3.28
CA THR A 75 4.32 3.57 -2.78
C THR A 75 3.76 3.85 -1.39
N GLU A 76 2.48 3.53 -1.16
CA GLU A 76 1.84 3.62 0.16
C GLU A 76 2.56 2.74 1.18
N TYR A 77 2.80 1.47 0.84
CA TYR A 77 3.55 0.55 1.69
C TYR A 77 4.94 1.11 2.04
N MET A 78 5.70 1.58 1.05
CA MET A 78 7.06 2.10 1.27
C MET A 78 7.05 3.33 2.20
N VAL A 79 6.08 4.23 2.03
CA VAL A 79 5.92 5.40 2.93
C VAL A 79 5.53 4.97 4.34
N GLU A 80 4.57 4.05 4.47
CA GLU A 80 4.11 3.54 5.77
C GLU A 80 5.22 2.84 6.55
N HIS A 81 6.15 2.19 5.85
CA HIS A 81 7.30 1.49 6.43
C HIS A 81 8.54 2.39 6.58
N GLY A 82 8.41 3.70 6.31
CA GLY A 82 9.45 4.70 6.58
C GLY A 82 10.55 4.79 5.51
N TYR A 83 10.38 4.16 4.35
CA TYR A 83 11.32 4.31 3.24
C TYR A 83 11.26 5.73 2.68
N LYS A 84 12.43 6.27 2.35
CA LYS A 84 12.56 7.61 1.78
C LYS A 84 12.69 7.53 0.27
N MET A 85 11.93 8.39 -0.40
CA MET A 85 12.02 8.58 -1.85
C MET A 85 12.98 9.73 -2.16
N MET A 86 13.81 9.55 -3.18
CA MET A 86 14.72 10.55 -3.72
C MET A 86 14.54 10.67 -5.23
N GLN A 87 14.76 11.87 -5.75
CA GLN A 87 14.95 12.09 -7.16
C GLN A 87 16.44 12.02 -7.51
N ILE A 88 16.81 11.13 -8.44
CA ILE A 88 18.18 10.99 -8.94
C ILE A 88 18.38 11.78 -10.24
N GLU A 89 19.65 11.97 -10.64
CA GLU A 89 19.99 12.60 -11.91
C GLU A 89 19.26 11.91 -13.08
N GLY A 90 18.60 12.71 -13.92
CA GLY A 90 17.69 12.22 -14.95
C GLY A 90 16.21 12.19 -14.53
N GLY A 91 15.88 12.67 -13.34
CA GLY A 91 14.51 12.97 -12.91
C GLY A 91 13.70 11.77 -12.44
N ARG A 92 14.32 10.60 -12.31
CA ARG A 92 13.67 9.36 -11.83
C ARG A 92 13.52 9.40 -10.31
N LEU A 93 12.39 8.88 -9.83
CA LEU A 93 12.10 8.70 -8.41
C LEU A 93 12.45 7.29 -7.97
N VAL A 94 13.26 7.17 -6.93
CA VAL A 94 13.75 5.90 -6.38
C VAL A 94 13.64 5.90 -4.86
N TRP A 95 13.44 4.73 -4.29
CA TRP A 95 13.50 4.46 -2.85
C TRP A 95 14.93 4.18 -2.43
N ILE A 96 15.30 4.66 -1.26
CA ILE A 96 16.60 4.38 -0.64
C ILE A 96 16.37 3.20 0.31
N ILE A 97 16.97 2.08 -0.03
CA ILE A 97 16.79 0.81 0.69
C ILE A 97 18.16 0.40 1.20
N LYS A 98 18.31 0.23 2.51
CA LYS A 98 19.57 -0.25 3.10
C LYS A 98 19.57 -1.77 3.13
N ASP A 99 20.60 -2.39 2.57
CA ASP A 99 20.84 -3.80 2.78
C ASP A 99 21.32 -4.02 4.22
N THR A 100 20.60 -4.84 4.98
CA THR A 100 20.95 -5.19 6.36
C THR A 100 21.63 -6.56 6.45
N MET A 101 21.93 -7.21 5.32
CA MET A 101 22.59 -8.52 5.26
C MET A 101 24.13 -8.43 5.17
N SER A 102 24.71 -7.23 5.25
CA SER A 102 26.15 -7.06 5.37
C SER A 102 26.63 -7.21 6.83
N GLU A 103 26.71 -8.46 7.31
CA GLU A 103 27.52 -8.88 8.47
C GLU A 103 28.65 -9.84 8.03
#